data_AF-A0A9D4GUF9-F1
#
_entry.id   AF-A0A9D4GUF9-F1
#
_cell.length_a   1.000
_cell.length_b   1.000
_cell.length_c   1.000
_cell.angle_alpha   90.00
_cell.angle_beta   90.00
_cell.angle_gamma   90.00
#
_symmetry.space_group_name_H-M   'P 1'
#
loop_
_entity.id
_entity.type
_entity.pdbx_description
1 polymer ?
#
loop_
_entity_poly.entity_id
_entity_poly.type
_entity_poly.pdbx_seq_one_letter_code
_entity_poly.pdbx_strand_id
1 'polypeptide(L)' 'MLKTYNTRAGDGTVTYGEFVHGWMTLTSQTQAFADALFHMADLNDDKVVDQKDYDMIYTKFDLNRM' A
#
# COMPACT_ATOMS: atom_id res chain seq x y z
N MET A 1 1.94 16.81 -22.35
CA MET A 1 0.73 16.00 -22.16
C MET A 1 0.87 15.27 -20.83
N LEU A 2 0.07 15.64 -19.83
CA LEU A 2 -0.04 14.87 -18.59
C LEU A 2 -0.79 13.59 -18.95
N LYS A 3 -0.08 12.45 -18.99
CA LYS A 3 -0.73 11.14 -19.05
C LYS A 3 -1.52 11.00 -17.76
N THR A 4 -2.84 10.98 -17.87
CA THR A 4 -3.74 10.66 -16.77
C THR A 4 -3.52 9.20 -16.42
N TYR A 5 -2.56 8.93 -15.53
CA TYR A 5 -2.33 7.58 -14.99
C TYR A 5 -3.54 7.22 -14.15
N ASN A 6 -4.14 6.09 -14.50
CA ASN A 6 -5.39 5.62 -13.94
C ASN A 6 -5.20 5.20 -12.48
N THR A 7 -5.58 6.05 -11.53
CA THR A 7 -5.81 5.69 -10.12
C THR A 7 -7.25 5.22 -9.86
N ARG A 8 -8.04 4.89 -10.90
CA ARG A 8 -9.52 4.86 -10.77
C ARG A 8 -10.09 3.52 -10.35
N ALA A 9 -9.97 3.22 -9.07
CA ALA A 9 -11.19 2.87 -8.35
C ALA A 9 -11.52 3.89 -7.27
N GLY A 10 -10.53 4.55 -6.64
CA GLY A 10 -10.81 5.43 -5.49
C GLY A 10 -11.73 4.74 -4.48
N ASP A 11 -11.63 3.42 -4.40
CA ASP A 11 -12.56 2.51 -3.71
C ASP A 11 -12.15 2.30 -2.26
N GLY A 12 -11.15 3.06 -1.80
CA GLY A 12 -10.62 2.98 -0.44
C GLY A 12 -9.60 1.85 -0.26
N THR A 13 -9.20 1.16 -1.32
CA THR A 13 -8.19 0.09 -1.27
C THR A 13 -7.03 0.38 -2.21
N VAL A 14 -5.87 -0.21 -1.91
CA VAL A 14 -4.72 -0.23 -2.82
C VAL A 14 -4.35 -1.69 -3.08
N THR A 15 -4.61 -2.16 -4.29
CA THR A 15 -4.22 -3.51 -4.71
C THR A 15 -2.70 -3.59 -4.94
N TYR A 16 -2.16 -4.82 -4.91
CA TYR A 16 -0.76 -5.07 -5.26
C TYR A 16 -0.34 -4.42 -6.58
N GLY A 17 -1.16 -4.56 -7.63
CA GLY A 17 -0.86 -4.03 -8.95
C GLY A 17 -0.78 -2.50 -8.97
N GLU A 18 -1.69 -1.83 -8.25
CA GLU A 18 -1.69 -0.37 -8.11
C GLU A 18 -0.48 0.12 -7.34
N PHE A 19 -0.15 -0.53 -6.21
CA PHE A 19 1.00 -0.17 -5.40
C PHE A 19 2.31 -0.32 -6.17
N VAL A 20 2.56 -1.51 -6.73
CA VAL A 20 3.82 -1.82 -7.42
C VAL A 20 4.02 -0.90 -8.63
N HIS A 21 2.98 -0.73 -9.44
CA HIS A 21 3.04 0.16 -10.60
C HIS A 21 3.29 1.62 -10.19
N GLY A 22 2.54 2.11 -9.19
CA GLY A 22 2.67 3.47 -8.69
C GLY A 22 4.06 3.73 -8.10
N TRP A 23 4.55 2.82 -7.26
CA TRP A 23 5.85 2.94 -6.60
C TRP A 23 7.00 3.01 -7.61
N MET A 24 7.04 2.06 -8.56
CA MET A 24 8.06 2.04 -9.60
C MET A 24 8.01 3.30 -10.46
N THR A 25 6.81 3.77 -10.82
CA THR A 25 6.64 4.98 -11.64
C THR A 25 7.12 6.23 -10.93
N LEU A 26 6.84 6.37 -9.62
CA LEU A 26 7.15 7.56 -8.85
C LEU A 26 8.62 7.62 -8.38
N THR A 27 9.21 6.47 -8.07
CA THR A 27 10.52 6.40 -7.41
C THR A 27 11.64 5.87 -8.32
N SER A 28 11.28 5.29 -9.47
CA SER A 28 12.22 4.52 -10.32
C SER A 28 12.93 3.36 -9.61
N GLN A 29 12.44 2.93 -8.44
CA GLN A 29 12.97 1.76 -7.74
C GLN A 29 12.49 0.46 -8.36
N THR A 30 13.17 -0.63 -8.02
CA THR A 30 12.92 -1.96 -8.58
C THR A 30 11.59 -2.55 -8.10
N GLN A 31 10.99 -3.39 -8.93
CA GLN A 31 9.80 -4.17 -8.55
C GLN A 31 10.01 -4.94 -7.24
N ALA A 32 11.14 -5.64 -7.06
CA ALA A 32 11.43 -6.38 -5.84
C ALA A 32 11.36 -5.54 -4.55
N PHE A 33 11.67 -4.25 -4.64
CA PHE A 33 11.55 -3.33 -3.50
C PHE A 33 10.09 -2.91 -3.26
N ALA A 34 9.33 -2.67 -4.34
CA ALA A 34 7.91 -2.41 -4.24
C ALA A 34 7.14 -3.63 -3.67
N ASP A 35 7.49 -4.83 -4.09
CA ASP A 35 6.91 -6.09 -3.61
C ASP A 35 7.15 -6.25 -2.10
N ALA A 36 8.38 -5.99 -1.64
CA ALA A 36 8.73 -6.04 -0.23
C ALA A 36 7.96 -5.01 0.61
N LEU A 37 7.79 -3.79 0.09
CA LEU A 37 7.02 -2.75 0.77
C LEU A 37 5.53 -3.07 0.82
N PHE A 38 4.97 -3.64 -0.24
CA PHE A 38 3.57 -4.05 -0.26
C PHE A 38 3.30 -5.12 0.79
N HIS A 39 4.12 -6.18 0.84
CA HIS A 39 4.00 -7.23 1.87
C HIS A 39 4.21 -6.73 3.29
N MET A 40 4.96 -5.64 3.47
CA MET A 40 5.10 -5.01 4.79
C MET A 40 3.88 -4.17 5.18
N ALA A 41 3.16 -3.62 4.19
CA ALA A 41 2.01 -2.75 4.40
C ALA A 41 0.68 -3.51 4.54
N ASP A 42 0.52 -4.63 3.82
CA ASP A 42 -0.61 -5.55 3.93
C ASP A 42 -0.44 -6.42 5.19
N LEU A 43 -0.97 -5.95 6.31
CA LEU A 43 -0.71 -6.56 7.62
C LEU A 43 -1.59 -7.79 7.90
N ASN A 44 -2.69 -7.92 7.16
CA ASN A 44 -3.64 -9.00 7.32
C ASN A 44 -3.54 -10.06 6.20
N ASP A 45 -2.68 -9.84 5.20
CA ASP A 45 -2.39 -10.71 4.05
C ASP A 45 -3.62 -10.97 3.15
N ASP A 46 -4.52 -9.98 3.02
CA ASP A 46 -5.71 -10.04 2.17
C ASP A 46 -5.49 -9.51 0.74
N LYS A 47 -4.24 -9.16 0.40
CA LYS A 47 -3.75 -8.69 -0.90
C LYS A 47 -4.25 -7.30 -1.28
N VAL A 48 -4.76 -6.54 -0.34
CA VAL A 48 -5.00 -5.10 -0.47
C VAL A 48 -4.42 -4.37 0.73
N VAL A 49 -4.06 -3.10 0.55
CA VAL A 49 -3.78 -2.20 1.67
C VAL A 49 -5.00 -1.31 1.84
N ASP A 50 -5.65 -1.40 3.00
CA ASP A 50 -6.87 -0.65 3.33
C ASP A 50 -6.87 -0.12 4.78
N GLN A 51 -8.00 0.45 5.21
CA GLN A 51 -8.15 1.01 6.56
C GLN A 51 -7.86 0.00 7.67
N LYS A 52 -8.14 -1.30 7.47
CA LYS A 52 -7.93 -2.35 8.47
C LYS A 52 -6.44 -2.51 8.79
N ASP A 53 -5.58 -2.40 7.79
CA ASP A 53 -4.12 -2.46 8.00
C ASP A 53 -3.63 -1.28 8.85
N TYR A 54 -4.13 -0.07 8.58
CA TYR A 54 -3.78 1.10 9.39
C TYR A 54 -4.26 0.97 10.83
N ASP A 55 -5.49 0.51 11.06
CA ASP A 55 -6.02 0.30 12.41
C ASP A 55 -5.20 -0.76 13.17
N MET A 56 -4.69 -1.78 12.47
CA MET A 56 -3.78 -2.77 13.04
C MET A 56 -2.43 -2.16 13.42
N ILE A 57 -1.89 -1.21 12.64
CA ILE A 57 -0.67 -0.47 13.01
C ILE A 57 -0.90 0.27 14.33
N TYR A 58 -1.94 1.09 14.44
CA TYR A 58 -2.23 1.81 15.67
C TYR A 58 -2.43 0.85 16.84
N THR A 59 -3.19 -0.23 16.65
CA THR A 59 -3.40 -1.21 17.73
C THR A 59 -2.12 -1.91 18.18
N LYS A 60 -1.22 -2.27 17.25
CA LYS A 60 0.02 -2.99 17.58
C LYS A 60 1.09 -2.09 18.19
N PHE A 61 1.14 -0.82 17.81
CA PHE A 61 2.22 0.11 18.19
C PHE A 61 1.81 1.18 19.21
N ASP A 62 0.52 1.30 19.56
CA ASP A 62 0.03 2.21 20.60
C ASP A 62 0.31 1.66 22.01
N LEU A 63 1.59 1.71 22.40
CA LEU A 63 2.07 1.19 23.69
C LEU A 63 1.62 2.02 24.90
N ASN A 64 1.06 3.21 24.69
CA ASN A 64 0.55 4.08 25.76
C ASN A 64 -0.88 3.73 26.19
N ARG A 65 -1.57 2.86 25.43
CA ARG A 65 -2.94 2.42 25.68
C ARG A 65 -3.04 1.23 26.64
N MET A 66 -1.92 0.82 27.24
CA MET A 66 -1.86 -0.22 28.28
C MET A 66 -2.32 0.29 29.64
#